data_AF-A0A1J9Q7Q5-F1
#
_entry.id   AF-A0A1J9Q7Q5-F1
#
_cell.length_a   1.000
_cell.length_b   1.000
_cell.length_c   1.000
_cell.angle_alpha   90.00
_cell.angle_beta   90.00
_cell.angle_gamma   90.00
#
_symmetry.space_group_name_H-M   'P 1'
#
loop_
_entity.id
_entity.type
_entity.pdbx_description
1 polymer ?
#
loop_
_entity_poly.entity_id
_entity_poly.type
_entity_poly.pdbx_seq_one_letter_code
_entity_poly.pdbx_strand_id
1 'polypeptide(L)' 'MSRRNDKGERSFDVVLVDWDFAGWYPDFWEFFTASTPFAYVYWEDDWCWRVQEFLHVWPAETAVMRMIDKDLGW' A
#
# COMPACT_ATOMS: atom_id res chain seq x y z
N MET A 1 2.23 -26.27 -16.25
CA MET A 1 2.53 -26.89 -14.94
C MET A 1 2.82 -25.76 -13.96
N SER A 2 2.10 -25.67 -12.84
CA SER A 2 2.33 -24.63 -11.82
C SER A 2 3.63 -24.95 -11.06
N ARG A 3 4.51 -23.95 -10.90
CA ARG A 3 5.74 -24.05 -10.10
C ARG A 3 5.34 -24.35 -8.66
N ARG A 4 6.04 -25.30 -8.00
CA ARG A 4 5.82 -25.65 -6.60
C ARG A 4 7.05 -25.32 -5.76
N ASN A 5 6.83 -24.90 -4.51
CA ASN A 5 7.92 -24.72 -3.53
C ASN A 5 8.33 -26.07 -2.90
N ASP A 6 9.33 -26.06 -2.02
CA ASP A 6 9.84 -27.27 -1.35
C ASP A 6 8.81 -27.98 -0.45
N LYS A 7 7.69 -27.32 -0.15
CA LYS A 7 6.54 -27.86 0.59
C LYS A 7 5.42 -28.38 -0.32
N GLY A 8 5.62 -28.33 -1.64
CA GLY A 8 4.64 -28.76 -2.63
C GLY A 8 3.48 -27.79 -2.85
N GLU A 9 3.54 -26.58 -2.31
CA GLU A 9 2.54 -25.51 -2.47
C GLU A 9 2.78 -24.74 -3.77
N ARG A 10 1.78 -23.98 -4.24
CA ARG A 10 1.94 -23.11 -5.42
C ARG A 10 2.99 -22.04 -5.14
N SER A 11 3.91 -21.87 -6.07
CA SER A 11 4.96 -20.84 -6.03
C SER A 11 4.68 -19.80 -7.12
N PHE A 12 4.84 -18.53 -6.76
CA PHE A 12 4.64 -17.37 -7.63
C PHE A 12 5.83 -16.43 -7.48
N ASP A 13 6.24 -15.81 -8.59
CA ASP A 13 7.18 -14.70 -8.58
C ASP A 13 6.36 -13.40 -8.50
N VAL A 14 6.49 -12.65 -7.41
CA VAL A 14 5.76 -11.39 -7.18
C VAL A 14 6.69 -10.22 -7.50
N VAL A 15 6.24 -9.30 -8.34
CA VAL A 15 6.99 -8.11 -8.75
C VAL A 15 6.11 -6.86 -8.65
N LEU A 16 6.71 -5.74 -8.26
CA LEU A 16 6.06 -4.43 -8.32
C LEU A 16 6.09 -3.89 -9.75
N VAL A 17 4.95 -3.39 -10.19
CA VAL A 17 4.74 -2.77 -11.52
C VAL A 17 4.20 -1.36 -11.33
N ASP A 18 4.17 -0.58 -12.41
CA ASP A 18 3.57 0.76 -12.43
C ASP A 18 4.21 1.74 -11.42
N TRP A 19 5.41 2.20 -11.75
CA TRP A 19 6.23 3.08 -10.91
C TRP A 19 5.96 4.57 -11.13
N ASP A 20 4.87 4.95 -11.81
CA ASP A 20 4.62 6.35 -12.24
C ASP A 20 4.51 7.34 -11.07
N PHE A 21 4.10 6.85 -9.89
CA PHE A 21 4.01 7.62 -8.65
C PHE A 21 5.11 7.33 -7.63
N ALA A 22 6.14 6.56 -8.01
CA ALA A 22 7.24 6.25 -7.11
C ALA A 22 8.15 7.45 -6.89
N GLY A 23 8.68 7.57 -5.67
CA GLY A 23 9.58 8.65 -5.31
C GLY A 23 10.31 8.39 -4.01
N TRP A 24 11.27 9.26 -3.71
CA TRP A 24 12.02 9.22 -2.46
C TRP A 24 11.23 9.92 -1.37
N TYR A 25 10.25 9.22 -0.82
CA TYR A 25 9.40 9.69 0.26
C TYR A 25 9.81 9.09 1.60
N PRO A 26 9.40 9.69 2.73
CA PRO A 26 9.56 9.06 4.04
C PRO A 26 8.90 7.67 4.10
N ASP A 27 9.43 6.77 4.92
CA ASP A 27 8.97 5.37 5.03
C ASP A 27 7.45 5.24 5.29
N PHE A 28 6.84 6.18 6.02
CA PHE A 28 5.40 6.17 6.30
C PHE A 28 4.53 6.45 5.08
N TRP A 29 5.10 7.02 4.01
CA TRP A 29 4.38 7.42 2.80
C TRP A 29 3.71 6.22 2.14
N GLU A 30 4.43 5.10 2.03
CA GLU A 30 3.92 3.89 1.38
C GLU A 30 2.68 3.35 2.10
N PHE A 31 2.71 3.31 3.43
CA PHE A 31 1.55 2.90 4.23
C PHE A 31 0.38 3.88 4.08
N PHE A 32 0.64 5.19 4.13
CA PHE A 32 -0.40 6.20 3.97
C PHE A 32 -1.10 6.09 2.61
N THR A 33 -0.34 6.02 1.51
CA THR A 33 -0.88 5.94 0.15
C THR A 33 -1.58 4.61 -0.14
N ALA A 34 -1.09 3.51 0.43
CA ALA A 34 -1.72 2.20 0.23
C ALA A 34 -3.00 2.03 1.08
N SER A 35 -3.07 2.63 2.28
CA SER A 35 -4.19 2.44 3.22
C SER A 35 -5.31 3.47 3.12
N THR A 36 -5.11 4.55 2.38
CA THR A 36 -6.07 5.65 2.24
C THR A 36 -6.54 5.76 0.78
N PRO A 37 -7.85 5.89 0.51
CA PRO A 37 -8.34 6.18 -0.83
C PRO A 37 -7.95 7.62 -1.20
N PHE A 38 -6.73 7.76 -1.74
CA PHE A 38 -6.20 9.03 -2.23
C PHE A 38 -6.72 9.29 -3.64
N ALA A 39 -6.89 10.56 -4.02
CA ALA A 39 -7.66 11.07 -5.17
C ALA A 39 -7.42 10.42 -6.55
N TYR A 40 -6.39 9.60 -6.72
CA TYR A 40 -6.00 8.99 -8.00
C TYR A 40 -5.98 7.45 -7.99
N VAL A 41 -6.17 6.82 -6.83
CA VAL A 41 -6.12 5.36 -6.72
C VAL A 41 -7.29 4.87 -5.87
N TYR A 42 -8.41 4.66 -6.53
CA TYR A 42 -9.62 4.13 -5.91
C TYR A 42 -9.54 2.61 -5.91
N TRP A 43 -9.44 2.02 -4.72
CA TRP A 43 -9.52 0.57 -4.52
C TRP A 43 -10.86 0.26 -3.85
N GLU A 44 -11.70 -0.55 -4.50
CA GLU A 44 -12.88 -1.14 -3.85
C GLU A 44 -12.46 -2.31 -2.95
N ASP A 45 -13.36 -2.73 -2.05
CA ASP A 45 -13.26 -3.90 -1.19
C ASP A 45 -12.52 -3.71 0.14
N ASP A 46 -11.39 -4.40 0.32
CA ASP A 46 -10.76 -4.67 1.61
C ASP A 46 -9.25 -4.36 1.63
N TRP A 47 -8.74 -3.75 0.55
CA TRP A 47 -7.31 -3.48 0.36
C TRP A 47 -6.68 -2.81 1.58
N CYS A 48 -7.31 -1.74 2.11
CA CYS A 48 -6.82 -1.02 3.28
C CYS A 48 -6.68 -1.90 4.54
N TRP A 49 -7.48 -2.98 4.66
CA TRP A 49 -7.38 -3.95 5.75
C TRP A 49 -6.27 -4.96 5.56
N ARG A 50 -5.86 -5.22 4.30
CA ARG A 50 -4.77 -6.15 3.96
C ARG A 50 -3.41 -5.48 4.02
N VAL A 51 -3.33 -4.16 3.81
CA VAL A 51 -2.06 -3.39 3.80
C VAL A 51 -1.21 -3.63 5.06
N GLN A 52 -1.85 -3.70 6.23
CA GLN A 52 -1.16 -3.95 7.50
C GLN A 52 -0.49 -5.33 7.60
N GLU A 53 -0.81 -6.27 6.72
CA GLU A 53 -0.21 -7.62 6.73
C GLU A 53 1.18 -7.65 6.09
N PHE A 54 1.50 -6.66 5.26
CA PHE A 54 2.75 -6.63 4.50
C PHE A 54 3.50 -5.29 4.56
N LEU A 55 2.90 -4.22 5.08
CA LEU A 55 3.57 -2.94 5.36
C LEU A 55 3.66 -2.66 6.86
N HIS A 56 4.70 -1.91 7.25
CA HIS A 56 4.78 -1.35 8.60
C HIS A 56 3.67 -0.31 8.81
N VAL A 57 3.01 -0.38 9.96
CA VAL A 57 1.87 0.48 10.30
C VAL A 57 2.37 1.75 10.99
N TRP A 58 1.94 2.91 10.48
CA TRP A 58 2.36 4.25 10.99
C TRP A 58 1.14 5.09 11.41
N PRO A 59 0.49 4.82 12.57
CA PRO A 59 -0.80 5.42 12.90
C PRO A 59 -0.75 6.94 13.10
N ALA A 60 0.31 7.45 13.73
CA ALA A 60 0.43 8.87 14.03
C ALA A 60 0.67 9.70 12.76
N GLU A 61 1.60 9.25 11.92
CA GLU A 61 1.93 9.85 10.63
C GLU A 61 0.73 9.79 9.69
N THR A 62 0.04 8.65 9.62
CA THR A 62 -1.18 8.50 8.83
C THR A 62 -2.26 9.47 9.30
N ALA A 63 -2.46 9.64 10.62
CA ALA A 63 -3.42 10.59 11.16
C ALA A 63 -3.06 12.05 10.78
N VAL A 64 -1.78 12.42 10.87
CA VAL A 64 -1.29 13.74 10.45
C VAL A 64 -1.52 13.96 8.96
N MET A 65 -1.15 12.99 8.12
CA MET A 65 -1.33 13.07 6.67
C MET A 65 -2.81 13.17 6.28
N ARG A 66 -3.72 12.47 6.98
CA ARG A 66 -5.16 12.62 6.78
C ARG A 66 -5.70 13.99 7.18
N MET A 67 -5.17 14.60 8.24
CA MET A 67 -5.54 15.98 8.60
C MET A 67 -5.08 16.95 7.51
N ILE A 68 -3.84 16.80 7.04
CA ILE A 68 -3.27 17.62 5.96
C ILE A 68 -4.11 17.49 4.68
N ASP A 69 -4.41 16.26 4.26
CA ASP A 69 -5.21 15.97 3.06
C ASP A 69 -6.60 16.63 3.12
N LYS A 70 -7.29 16.45 4.25
CA LYS A 70 -8.60 17.05 4.50
C LYS A 70 -8.57 18.59 4.48
N ASP A 71 -7.54 19.19 5.07
CA ASP A 71 -7.45 20.65 5.21
C ASP A 71 -6.95 21.34 3.94
N LEU A 72 -6.18 20.63 3.10
CA LEU A 72 -5.65 21.17 1.83
C LEU A 72 -6.56 20.94 0.63
N GLY A 73 -7.58 20.07 0.75
CA GLY A 73 -8.71 20.00 -0.16
C GLY A 73 -8.35 19.76 -1.63
N TRP A 74 -7.54 18.74 -1.91
CA TRP A 74 -7.37 18.23 -3.27
C TRP A 74 -8.53 17.31 -3.66
#